data_AF-A0KFC4-F1
#
_entry.id   AF-A0KFC4-F1
#
_cell.length_a   1.000
_cell.length_b   1.000
_cell.length_c   1.000
_cell.angle_alpha   90.00
_cell.angle_beta   90.00
_cell.angle_gamma   90.00
#
_symmetry.space_group_name_H-M   'P 1'
#
loop_
_entity.id
_entity.type
_entity.pdbx_description
1 polymer ?
#
loop_
_entity_poly.entity_id
_entity_poly.type
_entity_poly.pdbx_seq_one_letter_code
_entity_poly.pdbx_strand_id
1 'polypeptide(L)'
;MKTKVLLSWSSGKDSAWALHALRQDPAIEVVGLFTTLNQAFERVAMHGVRKQLLLAQAECVGLPLTTIDLPWPCSNEDYARIMTDFIADVVAQGIRHMAFGDLFLEDVRAYRERQLAGTGITPLFPLWGSKTDELAGEMMAAGLRARISTLDPRKLPATLGGHEFDGALLAALPAGVDPCGENGEFHTLAWDGPMFQRPLAIRVGETVERDGFVFTDLLPATI
;
A
#
# COMPACT_ATOMS: atom_id res chain seq x y z
N MET A 1 16.24 -9.16 21.69
CA MET A 1 15.84 -9.63 20.35
C MET A 1 14.88 -8.61 19.78
N LYS A 2 14.93 -8.34 18.47
CA LYS A 2 13.98 -7.41 17.83
C LYS A 2 12.63 -8.09 17.60
N THR A 3 11.56 -7.31 17.61
CA THR A 3 10.21 -7.73 17.26
C THR A 3 10.12 -7.90 15.74
N LYS A 4 9.91 -9.14 15.29
CA LYS A 4 9.73 -9.46 13.86
C LYS A 4 8.33 -9.05 13.40
N VAL A 5 8.28 -8.24 12.35
CA VAL A 5 7.05 -7.67 11.78
C VAL A 5 6.97 -8.01 10.29
N LEU A 6 5.80 -8.49 9.84
CA LEU A 6 5.44 -8.46 8.42
C LEU A 6 4.64 -7.20 8.11
N LEU A 7 4.92 -6.55 7.00
CA LEU A 7 4.20 -5.35 6.59
C LEU A 7 3.25 -5.64 5.44
N SER A 8 1.98 -5.27 5.61
CA SER A 8 0.99 -5.23 4.54
C SER A 8 1.41 -4.18 3.51
N TRP A 9 1.66 -4.61 2.29
CA TRP A 9 2.27 -3.80 1.25
C TRP A 9 1.32 -3.61 0.07
N SER A 10 0.75 -2.42 -0.08
CA SER A 10 -0.16 -2.12 -1.19
C SER A 10 0.53 -1.48 -2.40
N SER A 11 1.86 -1.37 -2.34
CA SER A 11 2.69 -0.54 -3.23
C SER A 11 2.48 0.97 -3.12
N GLY A 12 1.49 1.44 -2.35
CA GLY A 12 1.20 2.87 -2.21
C GLY A 12 2.04 3.60 -1.17
N LYS A 13 1.94 4.93 -1.21
CA LYS A 13 2.68 5.86 -0.33
C LYS A 13 2.55 5.52 1.15
N ASP A 14 1.36 5.14 1.63
CA ASP A 14 1.13 4.92 3.07
C ASP A 14 1.80 3.64 3.56
N SER A 15 1.75 2.57 2.76
CA SER A 15 2.51 1.34 3.06
C SER A 15 4.02 1.58 3.01
N ALA A 16 4.50 2.38 2.06
CA ALA A 16 5.90 2.76 1.97
C ALA A 16 6.34 3.62 3.16
N TRP A 17 5.50 4.56 3.59
CA TRP A 17 5.77 5.40 4.75
C TRP A 17 5.68 4.62 6.07
N ALA A 18 4.77 3.65 6.18
CA ALA A 18 4.73 2.73 7.30
C ALA A 18 6.03 1.92 7.42
N LEU A 19 6.62 1.49 6.29
CA LEU A 19 7.96 0.89 6.29
C LEU A 19 9.04 1.85 6.81
N HIS A 20 9.00 3.11 6.36
CA HIS A 20 9.93 4.14 6.85
C HIS A 20 9.82 4.31 8.37
N ALA A 21 8.60 4.46 8.90
CA ALA A 21 8.32 4.62 10.31
C ALA A 21 8.78 3.40 11.15
N LEU A 22 8.44 2.17 10.71
CA LEU A 22 8.86 0.94 11.38
C LEU A 22 10.39 0.81 11.45
N ARG A 23 11.11 1.26 10.41
CA ARG A 23 12.57 1.21 10.37
C ARG A 23 13.25 2.23 11.31
N GLN A 24 12.52 3.25 11.78
CA GLN A 24 13.05 4.18 12.78
C GLN A 24 13.05 3.59 14.20
N ASP A 25 12.27 2.54 14.45
CA ASP A 25 12.24 1.87 15.76
C ASP A 25 13.34 0.81 15.86
N PRO A 26 14.38 0.99 16.71
CA PRO A 26 15.46 0.01 16.86
C PRO A 26 14.99 -1.33 17.44
N ALA A 27 13.81 -1.39 18.08
CA ALA A 27 13.20 -2.60 18.59
C ALA A 27 12.51 -3.44 17.52
N ILE A 28 12.27 -2.88 16.32
CA ILE A 28 11.55 -3.55 15.24
C ILE A 28 12.52 -4.09 14.16
N GLU A 29 12.18 -5.26 13.65
CA GLU A 29 12.76 -5.85 12.45
C GLU A 29 11.62 -6.17 11.47
N VAL A 30 11.52 -5.41 10.38
CA VAL A 30 10.60 -5.76 9.29
C VAL A 30 11.23 -6.90 8.50
N VAL A 31 10.67 -8.10 8.63
CA VAL A 31 11.25 -9.33 8.06
C VAL A 31 10.73 -9.65 6.66
N GLY A 32 9.69 -8.96 6.22
CA GLY A 32 9.10 -9.17 4.90
C GLY A 32 7.84 -8.35 4.67
N LEU A 33 7.39 -8.40 3.42
CA LEU A 33 6.19 -7.77 2.91
C LEU A 33 5.16 -8.86 2.56
N PHE A 34 3.88 -8.52 2.61
CA PHE A 34 2.83 -9.35 2.03
C PHE A 34 1.79 -8.51 1.29
N THR A 35 1.25 -9.07 0.21
CA THR A 35 0.29 -8.37 -0.65
C THR A 35 -0.72 -9.35 -1.24
N THR A 36 -2.00 -8.99 -1.21
CA THR A 36 -3.03 -9.71 -1.96
C THR A 36 -3.08 -9.27 -3.42
N LEU A 37 -3.14 -10.23 -4.32
CA LEU A 37 -3.20 -10.01 -5.77
C LEU A 37 -4.50 -10.56 -6.32
N ASN A 38 -5.08 -9.88 -7.30
CA ASN A 38 -6.08 -10.50 -8.15
C ASN A 38 -5.37 -11.43 -9.15
N GLN A 39 -5.57 -12.74 -9.02
CA GLN A 39 -4.90 -13.75 -9.81
C GLN A 39 -5.20 -13.64 -11.31
N ALA A 40 -6.43 -13.28 -11.68
CA ALA A 40 -6.85 -13.19 -13.08
C ALA A 40 -6.24 -11.98 -13.81
N PHE A 41 -5.96 -10.90 -13.09
CA PHE A 41 -5.49 -9.64 -13.68
C PHE A 41 -4.03 -9.30 -13.35
N GLU A 42 -3.38 -10.12 -12.51
CA GLU A 42 -2.00 -9.93 -12.03
C GLU A 42 -1.76 -8.51 -11.51
N ARG A 43 -2.69 -8.01 -10.69
CA ARG A 43 -2.64 -6.65 -10.13
C ARG A 43 -2.93 -6.65 -8.63
N VAL A 44 -2.31 -5.71 -7.93
CA VAL A 44 -2.61 -5.40 -6.53
C VAL A 44 -4.08 -4.99 -6.44
N ALA A 45 -4.82 -5.67 -5.56
CA ALA A 45 -6.23 -5.38 -5.35
C ALA A 45 -6.42 -3.90 -4.95
N MET A 46 -7.46 -3.26 -5.48
CA MET A 46 -7.80 -1.82 -5.30
C MET A 46 -6.80 -0.81 -5.90
N HIS A 47 -5.49 -1.02 -5.75
CA HIS A 47 -4.46 -0.07 -6.22
C HIS A 47 -4.15 -0.17 -7.72
N GLY A 48 -4.52 -1.30 -8.35
CA GLY A 48 -4.35 -1.50 -9.79
C GLY A 48 -2.91 -1.64 -10.25
N VAL A 49 -1.93 -1.72 -9.35
CA VAL A 49 -0.50 -1.85 -9.68
C VAL A 49 -0.19 -3.25 -10.22
N ARG A 50 0.61 -3.35 -11.29
CA ARG A 50 1.01 -4.64 -11.89
C ARG A 50 1.89 -5.47 -10.95
N LYS A 51 1.68 -6.79 -10.92
CA LYS A 51 2.51 -7.75 -10.16
C LYS A 51 4.01 -7.57 -10.43
N GLN A 52 4.39 -7.34 -11.69
CA GLN A 52 5.78 -7.08 -12.06
C GLN A 52 6.39 -5.87 -11.33
N LEU A 53 5.63 -4.77 -11.21
CA LEU A 53 6.11 -3.59 -10.48
C LEU A 53 6.12 -3.81 -8.98
N LEU A 54 5.12 -4.52 -8.44
CA LEU A 54 5.12 -4.91 -7.03
C LEU A 54 6.39 -5.70 -6.66
N LEU A 55 6.76 -6.70 -7.47
CA LEU A 55 7.97 -7.49 -7.25
C LEU A 55 9.24 -6.64 -7.34
N ALA A 56 9.37 -5.81 -8.38
CA ALA A 56 10.51 -4.91 -8.53
C ALA A 56 10.60 -3.88 -7.39
N GLN A 57 9.45 -3.41 -6.89
CA GLN A 57 9.38 -2.50 -5.75
C GLN A 57 9.90 -3.16 -4.46
N ALA A 58 9.53 -4.43 -4.21
CA ALA A 58 10.02 -5.20 -3.07
C ALA A 58 11.55 -5.36 -3.10
N GLU A 59 12.13 -5.60 -4.29
CA GLU A 59 13.59 -5.60 -4.48
C GLU A 59 14.21 -4.23 -4.20
N CYS A 60 13.57 -3.15 -4.65
CA CYS A 60 14.08 -1.79 -4.45
C CYS A 60 14.05 -1.36 -2.98
N VAL A 61 13.12 -1.86 -2.16
CA VAL A 61 13.12 -1.64 -0.71
C VAL A 61 13.99 -2.66 0.05
N GLY A 62 14.39 -3.75 -0.62
CA GLY A 62 15.28 -4.79 -0.09
C GLY A 62 14.63 -5.71 0.94
N LEU A 63 13.36 -6.10 0.71
CA LEU A 63 12.63 -7.02 1.58
C LEU A 63 12.02 -8.18 0.77
N PRO A 64 11.95 -9.39 1.33
CA PRO A 64 11.21 -10.48 0.71
C PRO A 64 9.72 -10.14 0.66
N LEU A 65 9.03 -10.57 -0.40
CA LEU A 65 7.60 -10.35 -0.59
C LEU A 65 6.88 -11.69 -0.74
N THR A 66 5.82 -11.87 0.06
CA THR A 66 4.86 -12.96 -0.10
C THR A 66 3.62 -12.44 -0.83
N THR A 67 3.33 -12.99 -2.01
CA THR A 67 2.09 -12.69 -2.74
C THR A 67 1.01 -13.69 -2.38
N ILE A 68 -0.19 -13.20 -2.08
CA ILE A 68 -1.38 -13.99 -1.75
C ILE A 68 -2.34 -13.85 -2.94
N ASP A 69 -2.40 -14.87 -3.80
CA ASP A 69 -3.23 -14.84 -4.99
C ASP A 69 -4.69 -15.13 -4.63
N LEU A 70 -5.58 -14.18 -4.92
CA LEU A 70 -7.03 -14.29 -4.75
C LEU A 70 -7.70 -14.60 -6.10
N PRO A 71 -8.65 -15.56 -6.15
CA PRO A 71 -9.37 -15.89 -7.37
C PRO A 71 -10.27 -14.73 -7.83
N TRP A 72 -10.78 -14.82 -9.07
CA TRP A 72 -11.75 -13.85 -9.58
C TRP A 72 -12.96 -14.57 -10.23
N PRO A 73 -14.19 -14.33 -9.74
CA PRO A 73 -14.53 -13.57 -8.52
C PRO A 73 -14.01 -14.27 -7.25
N CYS A 74 -13.66 -13.50 -6.22
CA CYS A 74 -13.29 -14.04 -4.91
C CYS A 74 -14.51 -13.99 -3.99
N SER A 75 -14.97 -15.15 -3.51
CA SER A 75 -15.99 -15.17 -2.46
C SER A 75 -15.38 -14.76 -1.11
N ASN A 76 -16.22 -14.36 -0.15
CA ASN A 76 -15.77 -14.11 1.22
C ASN A 76 -15.21 -15.38 1.88
N GLU A 77 -15.74 -16.55 1.51
CA GLU A 77 -15.31 -17.85 2.02
C GLU A 77 -13.91 -18.22 1.49
N ASP A 78 -13.66 -18.00 0.19
CA ASP A 78 -12.33 -18.16 -0.41
C ASP A 78 -11.32 -17.23 0.24
N TYR A 79 -11.67 -15.94 0.38
CA TYR A 79 -10.81 -14.95 1.01
C TYR A 79 -10.46 -15.36 2.45
N ALA A 80 -11.46 -15.72 3.25
CA ALA A 80 -11.26 -16.12 4.64
C ALA A 80 -10.35 -17.35 4.76
N ARG A 81 -10.55 -18.37 3.92
CA ARG A 81 -9.72 -19.58 3.90
C ARG A 81 -8.27 -19.24 3.52
N ILE A 82 -8.06 -18.52 2.41
CA ILE A 82 -6.73 -18.16 1.92
C ILE A 82 -5.96 -17.34 2.96
N MET A 83 -6.63 -16.36 3.59
CA MET A 83 -5.99 -15.54 4.64
C MET A 83 -5.70 -16.34 5.90
N THR A 84 -6.58 -17.28 6.28
CA THR A 84 -6.35 -18.17 7.42
C THR A 84 -5.12 -19.04 7.21
N ASP A 85 -4.98 -19.65 6.03
CA ASP A 85 -3.82 -20.47 5.65
C ASP A 85 -2.53 -19.64 5.70
N PHE A 86 -2.54 -18.44 5.11
CA PHE A 86 -1.42 -17.51 5.16
C PHE A 86 -1.01 -17.15 6.60
N ILE A 87 -1.98 -16.81 7.45
CA ILE A 87 -1.70 -16.44 8.84
C ILE A 87 -1.12 -17.62 9.62
N ALA A 88 -1.63 -18.84 9.40
CA ALA A 88 -1.08 -20.04 10.02
C ALA A 88 0.40 -20.26 9.64
N ASP A 89 0.76 -20.07 8.37
CA ASP A 89 2.15 -20.17 7.90
C ASP A 89 3.05 -19.10 8.52
N VAL A 90 2.56 -17.87 8.64
CA VAL A 90 3.29 -16.77 9.31
C VAL A 90 3.55 -17.11 10.78
N VAL A 91 2.55 -17.67 11.47
CA VAL A 91 2.68 -18.08 12.87
C VAL A 91 3.66 -19.25 13.01
N ALA A 92 3.65 -20.21 12.07
CA ALA A 92 4.59 -21.33 12.05
C ALA A 92 6.05 -20.86 11.86
N GLN A 93 6.27 -19.75 11.14
CA GLN A 93 7.58 -19.10 10.99
C GLN A 93 8.03 -18.30 12.23
N GLY A 94 7.22 -18.29 13.29
CA GLY A 94 7.53 -17.58 14.54
C GLY A 94 7.29 -16.07 14.51
N ILE A 95 6.64 -15.56 13.45
CA ILE A 95 6.26 -14.15 13.35
C ILE A 95 4.96 -13.95 14.15
N ARG A 96 4.90 -12.84 14.90
CA ARG A 96 3.78 -12.53 15.80
C ARG A 96 3.19 -11.15 15.59
N HIS A 97 3.70 -10.38 14.62
CA HIS A 97 3.25 -9.02 14.37
C HIS A 97 3.05 -8.77 12.88
N MET A 98 1.94 -8.13 12.56
CA MET A 98 1.64 -7.63 11.21
C MET A 98 1.36 -6.14 11.29
N ALA A 99 2.01 -5.35 10.45
CA ALA A 99 1.81 -3.91 10.37
C ALA A 99 0.98 -3.51 9.15
N PHE A 100 0.21 -2.43 9.31
CA PHE A 100 -0.63 -1.85 8.26
C PHE A 100 -0.44 -0.34 8.21
N GLY A 101 -0.47 0.22 7.00
CA GLY A 101 -0.30 1.67 6.77
C GLY A 101 -1.59 2.49 6.91
N ASP A 102 -2.59 2.00 7.64
CA ASP A 102 -3.86 2.72 7.82
C ASP A 102 -3.66 3.97 8.70
N LEU A 103 -4.33 5.09 8.36
CA LEU A 103 -4.12 6.36 9.04
C LEU A 103 -5.15 6.63 10.15
N PHE A 104 -6.46 6.58 9.84
CA PHE A 104 -7.48 6.94 10.83
C PHE A 104 -8.86 6.29 10.66
N LEU A 105 -9.09 5.49 9.61
CA LEU A 105 -10.40 4.88 9.38
C LEU A 105 -10.67 3.74 10.38
N GLU A 106 -11.39 4.07 11.46
CA GLU A 106 -11.69 3.15 12.58
C GLU A 106 -12.30 1.82 12.11
N ASP A 107 -13.22 1.85 11.15
CA ASP A 107 -13.85 0.63 10.64
C ASP A 107 -12.85 -0.32 9.96
N VAL A 108 -11.86 0.23 9.23
CA VAL A 108 -10.80 -0.55 8.56
C VAL A 108 -9.88 -1.17 9.60
N ARG A 109 -9.46 -0.40 10.60
CA ARG A 109 -8.65 -0.91 11.71
C ARG A 109 -9.38 -1.99 12.49
N ALA A 110 -10.61 -1.74 12.89
CA ALA A 110 -11.42 -2.70 13.63
C ALA A 110 -11.66 -3.98 12.82
N TYR A 111 -11.81 -3.88 11.49
CA TYR A 111 -11.88 -5.05 10.61
C TYR A 111 -10.58 -5.87 10.63
N ARG A 112 -9.41 -5.24 10.58
CA ARG A 112 -8.11 -5.94 10.67
C ARG A 112 -7.91 -6.58 12.04
N GLU A 113 -8.23 -5.87 13.11
CA GLU A 113 -8.16 -6.38 14.48
C GLU A 113 -9.07 -7.60 14.66
N ARG A 114 -10.30 -7.56 14.15
CA ARG A 114 -11.21 -8.72 14.16
C ARG A 114 -10.68 -9.91 13.36
N GLN A 115 -10.09 -9.68 12.20
CA GLN A 115 -9.50 -10.76 11.39
C GLN A 115 -8.31 -11.44 12.06
N LEU A 116 -7.51 -10.68 12.82
CA LEU A 116 -6.30 -11.21 13.47
C LEU A 116 -6.57 -11.71 14.90
N ALA A 117 -7.71 -11.38 15.49
CA ALA A 117 -8.09 -11.84 16.82
C ALA A 117 -8.05 -13.38 16.92
N GLY A 118 -7.34 -13.88 17.94
CA GLY A 118 -7.22 -15.32 18.18
C GLY A 118 -6.20 -16.06 17.30
N THR A 119 -5.59 -15.39 16.32
CA THR A 119 -4.60 -16.03 15.41
C THR A 119 -3.19 -16.12 16.01
N GLY A 120 -2.92 -15.35 17.08
CA GLY A 120 -1.56 -15.19 17.61
C GLY A 120 -0.74 -14.08 16.93
N ILE A 121 -1.34 -13.32 16.02
CA ILE A 121 -0.77 -12.11 15.44
C ILE A 121 -1.31 -10.86 16.14
N THR A 122 -0.40 -9.97 16.53
CA THR A 122 -0.72 -8.62 17.00
C THR A 122 -0.64 -7.61 15.84
N PRO A 123 -1.73 -6.88 15.52
CA PRO A 123 -1.68 -5.83 14.52
C PRO A 123 -0.93 -4.60 15.04
N LEU A 124 -0.16 -3.96 14.17
CA LEU A 124 0.52 -2.69 14.39
C LEU A 124 0.04 -1.66 13.36
N PHE A 125 -0.13 -0.41 13.80
CA PHE A 125 -0.58 0.70 12.94
C PHE A 125 0.38 1.88 13.11
N PRO A 126 1.55 1.87 12.42
CA PRO A 126 2.63 2.83 12.67
C PRO A 126 2.26 4.29 12.38
N LEU A 127 1.23 4.50 11.55
CA LEU A 127 0.78 5.81 11.11
C LEU A 127 -0.54 6.24 11.76
N TRP A 128 -1.08 5.44 12.68
CA TRP A 128 -2.41 5.68 13.23
C TRP A 128 -2.51 7.01 13.97
N GLY A 129 -3.56 7.79 13.66
CA GLY A 129 -3.81 9.09 14.26
C GLY A 129 -2.98 10.24 13.68
N SER A 130 -2.20 9.98 12.62
CA SER A 130 -1.51 11.04 11.88
C SER A 130 -2.52 11.98 11.22
N LYS A 131 -2.25 13.29 11.25
CA LYS A 131 -3.05 14.25 10.47
C LYS A 131 -2.60 14.22 9.02
N THR A 132 -3.53 14.04 8.10
CA THR A 132 -3.19 13.77 6.69
C THR A 132 -2.60 14.96 5.94
N ASP A 133 -2.95 16.18 6.34
CA ASP A 133 -2.37 17.41 5.81
C ASP A 133 -0.89 17.56 6.19
N GLU A 134 -0.57 17.37 7.47
CA GLU A 134 0.80 17.37 7.99
C GLU A 134 1.60 16.19 7.38
N LEU A 135 1.02 14.98 7.40
CA LEU A 135 1.67 13.75 6.94
C LEU A 135 2.02 13.79 5.44
N ALA A 136 1.13 14.30 4.59
CA ALA A 136 1.42 14.44 3.16
C ALA A 136 2.63 15.35 2.92
N GLY A 137 2.70 16.47 3.65
CA GLY A 137 3.85 17.38 3.65
C GLY A 137 5.14 16.71 4.11
N GLU A 138 5.08 15.99 5.23
CA GLU A 138 6.22 15.26 5.80
C GLU A 138 6.78 14.21 4.84
N MET A 139 5.91 13.40 4.23
CA MET A 139 6.29 12.39 3.24
C MET A 139 7.10 13.03 2.10
N MET A 140 6.57 14.10 1.50
CA MET A 140 7.23 14.80 0.39
C MET A 140 8.55 15.45 0.83
N ALA A 141 8.57 16.09 2.00
CA ALA A 141 9.76 16.74 2.54
C ALA A 141 10.89 15.74 2.84
N ALA A 142 10.54 14.53 3.28
CA ALA A 142 11.48 13.44 3.48
C ALA A 142 11.92 12.73 2.19
N GLY A 143 11.38 13.14 1.04
CA GLY A 143 11.75 12.63 -0.28
C GLY A 143 10.93 11.43 -0.77
N LEU A 144 9.79 11.10 -0.13
CA LEU A 144 8.86 10.12 -0.68
C LEU A 144 8.37 10.61 -2.05
N ARG A 145 8.49 9.76 -3.07
CA ARG A 145 7.94 10.01 -4.40
C ARG A 145 6.94 8.93 -4.75
N ALA A 146 5.75 9.35 -5.17
CA ALA A 146 4.68 8.45 -5.59
C ALA A 146 3.92 9.03 -6.78
N ARG A 147 3.13 8.21 -7.48
CA ARG A 147 2.23 8.65 -8.56
C ARG A 147 0.85 8.05 -8.39
N ILE A 148 -0.20 8.78 -8.75
CA ILE A 148 -1.58 8.28 -8.74
C ILE A 148 -1.71 7.13 -9.73
N SER A 149 -2.05 5.94 -9.22
CA SER A 149 -2.32 4.75 -10.02
C SER A 149 -3.80 4.55 -10.27
N THR A 150 -4.66 5.01 -9.35
CA THR A 150 -6.12 4.89 -9.46
C THR A 150 -6.78 6.06 -8.75
N LEU A 151 -7.89 6.57 -9.29
CA LEU A 151 -8.70 7.59 -8.63
C LEU A 151 -10.19 7.38 -8.89
N ASP A 152 -11.03 7.94 -8.00
CA ASP A 152 -12.48 8.03 -8.16
C ASP A 152 -12.87 9.36 -8.85
N PRO A 153 -13.27 9.35 -10.14
CA PRO A 153 -13.58 10.57 -10.89
C PRO A 153 -14.79 11.34 -10.33
N ARG A 154 -15.56 10.76 -9.41
CA ARG A 154 -16.65 11.44 -8.70
C ARG A 154 -16.13 12.37 -7.60
N LYS A 155 -14.87 12.20 -7.16
CA LYS A 155 -14.26 12.94 -6.05
C LYS A 155 -13.18 13.92 -6.49
N LEU A 156 -12.41 13.57 -7.53
CA LEU A 156 -11.37 14.45 -8.09
C LEU A 156 -11.25 14.29 -9.62
N PRO A 157 -10.72 15.31 -10.33
CA PRO A 157 -10.65 15.28 -11.80
C PRO A 157 -9.85 14.10 -12.36
N ALA A 158 -10.38 13.43 -13.38
CA ALA A 158 -9.73 12.33 -14.10
C ALA A 158 -8.33 12.70 -14.65
N THR A 159 -8.11 13.98 -14.94
CA THR A 159 -6.84 14.51 -15.43
C THR A 159 -5.69 14.41 -14.41
N LEU A 160 -5.98 14.10 -13.14
CA LEU A 160 -4.97 13.85 -12.12
C LEU A 160 -4.44 12.41 -12.14
N GLY A 161 -4.96 11.53 -13.00
CA GLY A 161 -4.42 10.19 -13.21
C GLY A 161 -2.95 10.23 -13.60
N GLY A 162 -2.08 9.48 -12.91
CA GLY A 162 -0.64 9.45 -13.15
C GLY A 162 0.15 10.65 -12.61
N HIS A 163 -0.54 11.65 -12.02
CA HIS A 163 0.11 12.81 -11.41
C HIS A 163 1.03 12.38 -10.27
N GLU A 164 2.14 13.10 -10.10
CA GLU A 164 3.05 12.89 -8.97
C GLU A 164 2.40 13.32 -7.66
N PHE A 165 2.69 12.60 -6.58
CA PHE A 165 2.28 12.99 -5.23
C PHE A 165 3.19 14.12 -4.76
N ASP A 166 2.84 15.35 -5.15
CA ASP A 166 3.60 16.56 -4.90
C ASP A 166 2.70 17.72 -4.45
N GLY A 167 3.30 18.88 -4.17
CA GLY A 167 2.55 20.07 -3.77
C GLY A 167 1.58 20.59 -4.85
N ALA A 168 1.83 20.32 -6.13
CA ALA A 168 0.93 20.72 -7.21
C ALA A 168 -0.33 19.84 -7.23
N LEU A 169 -0.20 18.53 -6.94
CA LEU A 169 -1.34 17.67 -6.72
C LEU A 169 -2.19 18.18 -5.55
N LEU A 170 -1.57 18.43 -4.39
CA LEU A 170 -2.30 18.88 -3.20
C LEU A 170 -3.05 20.19 -3.43
N ALA A 171 -2.44 21.14 -4.16
CA ALA A 171 -3.09 22.39 -4.53
C ALA A 171 -4.25 22.21 -5.54
N ALA A 172 -4.25 21.13 -6.30
CA ALA A 172 -5.28 20.79 -7.28
C ALA A 172 -6.43 19.95 -6.70
N LEU A 173 -6.32 19.46 -5.46
CA LEU A 173 -7.38 18.66 -4.84
C LEU A 173 -8.62 19.54 -4.56
N PRO A 174 -9.83 19.05 -4.91
CA PRO A 174 -11.07 19.71 -4.52
C PRO A 174 -11.22 19.84 -3.00
N ALA A 175 -11.99 20.85 -2.56
CA ALA A 175 -12.32 21.01 -1.15
C ALA A 175 -12.99 19.76 -0.58
N GLY A 176 -12.48 19.26 0.55
CA GLY A 176 -13.00 18.06 1.23
C GLY A 176 -12.39 16.74 0.76
N VAL A 177 -11.52 16.73 -0.26
CA VAL A 177 -10.70 15.56 -0.59
C VAL A 177 -9.58 15.43 0.42
N ASP A 178 -9.43 14.23 0.99
CA ASP A 178 -8.33 13.95 1.92
C ASP A 178 -6.97 14.01 1.19
N PRO A 179 -5.97 14.75 1.71
CA PRO A 179 -4.65 14.86 1.08
C PRO A 179 -3.90 13.54 0.94
N CYS A 180 -4.24 12.53 1.74
CA CYS A 180 -3.72 11.18 1.63
C CYS A 180 -4.67 10.22 0.88
N GLY A 181 -5.88 10.65 0.50
CA GLY A 181 -6.81 9.83 -0.27
C GLY A 181 -7.48 8.70 0.54
N GLU A 182 -7.56 8.85 1.87
CA GLU A 182 -8.04 7.78 2.77
C GLU A 182 -9.50 7.39 2.55
N ASN A 183 -10.35 8.27 2.03
CA ASN A 183 -11.76 7.98 1.77
C ASN A 183 -11.96 7.30 0.41
N GLY A 184 -10.91 6.78 -0.23
CA GLY A 184 -10.98 6.15 -1.55
C GLY A 184 -11.01 7.16 -2.70
N GLU A 185 -10.48 8.36 -2.48
CA GLU A 185 -10.30 9.36 -3.54
C GLU A 185 -9.26 8.88 -4.55
N PHE A 186 -8.09 8.45 -4.09
CA PHE A 186 -7.04 7.95 -4.96
C PHE A 186 -6.10 6.97 -4.27
N HIS A 187 -5.45 6.16 -5.09
CA HIS A 187 -4.36 5.28 -4.71
C HIS A 187 -3.11 5.64 -5.49
N THR A 188 -1.96 5.32 -4.89
CA THR A 188 -0.66 5.63 -5.48
C THR A 188 0.21 4.38 -5.64
N LEU A 189 1.26 4.53 -6.43
CA LEU A 189 2.47 3.72 -6.39
C LEU A 189 3.63 4.58 -5.88
N ALA A 190 4.23 4.21 -4.76
CA ALA A 190 5.48 4.77 -4.30
C ALA A 190 6.66 4.19 -5.10
N TRP A 191 7.60 5.03 -5.53
CA TRP A 191 8.71 4.60 -6.38
C TRP A 191 10.06 5.13 -5.91
N ASP A 192 10.10 6.04 -4.95
CA ASP A 192 11.35 6.49 -4.33
C ASP A 192 11.07 7.05 -2.92
N GLY A 193 12.11 7.19 -2.12
CA GLY A 193 12.05 7.75 -0.78
C GLY A 193 12.95 7.03 0.23
N PRO A 194 12.92 7.45 1.51
CA PRO A 194 13.86 6.99 2.53
C PRO A 194 13.69 5.51 2.92
N MET A 195 12.61 4.87 2.49
CA MET A 195 12.37 3.42 2.64
C MET A 195 12.95 2.58 1.51
N PHE A 196 13.38 3.19 0.41
CA PHE A 196 13.98 2.52 -0.74
C PHE A 196 15.50 2.48 -0.62
N GLN A 197 16.12 1.35 -0.98
CA GLN A 197 17.59 1.26 -1.16
C GLN A 197 18.03 1.88 -2.49
N ARG A 198 17.14 1.86 -3.48
CA ARG A 198 17.28 2.50 -4.79
C ARG A 198 15.90 2.85 -5.35
N PRO A 199 15.77 3.87 -6.21
CA PRO A 199 14.50 4.20 -6.84
C PRO A 199 14.01 3.06 -7.74
N LEU A 200 12.69 2.87 -7.81
CA LEU A 200 12.03 2.04 -8.80
C LEU A 200 11.87 2.83 -10.10
N ALA A 201 12.50 2.36 -11.17
CA ALA A 201 12.38 2.97 -12.49
C ALA A 201 10.98 2.72 -13.08
N ILE A 202 10.16 3.78 -13.17
CA ILE A 202 8.81 3.72 -13.71
C ILE A 202 8.60 4.74 -14.82
N ARG A 203 7.62 4.47 -15.69
CA ARG A 203 7.04 5.43 -16.62
C ARG A 203 5.52 5.37 -16.56
N VAL A 204 4.88 6.49 -16.88
CA VAL A 204 3.42 6.56 -17.01
C VAL A 204 3.00 5.87 -18.30
N GLY A 205 1.98 5.01 -18.20
CA GLY A 205 1.37 4.28 -19.30
C GLY A 205 0.02 4.88 -19.69
N GLU A 206 -0.89 4.01 -20.12
CA GLU A 206 -2.24 4.40 -20.53
C GLU A 206 -3.12 4.74 -19.32
N THR A 207 -4.00 5.73 -19.48
CA THR A 207 -5.08 6.02 -18.54
C THR A 207 -6.40 5.55 -19.13
N VAL A 208 -7.11 4.70 -18.38
CA VAL A 208 -8.40 4.13 -18.78
C VAL A 208 -9.44 4.32 -17.68
N GLU A 209 -10.70 4.47 -18.07
CA GLU A 209 -11.83 4.40 -17.13
C GLU A 209 -12.42 2.99 -17.17
N ARG A 210 -12.60 2.38 -16.00
CA ARG A 210 -13.18 1.04 -15.85
C ARG A 210 -13.91 0.93 -14.52
N ASP A 211 -15.12 0.38 -14.56
CA ASP A 211 -15.96 0.14 -13.37
C ASP A 211 -16.18 1.41 -12.51
N GLY A 212 -16.23 2.58 -13.15
CA GLY A 212 -16.42 3.88 -12.50
C GLY A 212 -15.17 4.47 -11.84
N PHE A 213 -13.99 3.89 -12.06
CA PHE A 213 -12.71 4.41 -11.59
C PHE A 213 -11.78 4.71 -12.76
N VAL A 214 -10.88 5.67 -12.57
CA VAL A 214 -9.83 5.99 -13.53
C VAL A 214 -8.54 5.31 -13.08
N PHE A 215 -8.00 4.44 -13.92
CA PHE A 215 -6.74 3.74 -13.71
C PHE A 215 -5.68 4.34 -14.61
N THR A 216 -4.55 4.76 -14.05
CA THR A 216 -3.37 5.13 -14.84
C THR A 216 -2.32 4.04 -14.66
N ASP A 217 -2.01 3.36 -15.74
CA ASP A 217 -1.03 2.29 -15.71
C ASP A 217 0.35 2.87 -15.44
N LEU A 218 1.07 2.22 -14.54
CA LEU A 218 2.47 2.51 -14.27
C LEU A 218 3.25 1.30 -14.76
N LEU A 219 4.31 1.57 -15.52
CA LEU A 219 5.06 0.55 -16.25
C LEU A 219 6.53 0.61 -15.84
N PRO A 220 7.25 -0.53 -15.85
CA PRO A 220 8.70 -0.51 -15.73
C PRO A 220 9.29 0.41 -16.81
N ALA A 221 10.16 1.34 -16.39
CA ALA A 221 11.01 2.04 -17.34
C ALA A 221 12.21 1.13 -17.65
N THR A 222 12.47 0.92 -18.95
CA THR A 222 13.72 0.30 -19.38
C THR A 222 14.86 1.26 -19.06
N ILE A 223 15.87 0.80 -18.33
CA ILE A 223 17.11 1.55 -18.08
C ILE A 223 17.94 1.57 -19.37
#